data_AF-K3UAR9-F1
#
_entry.id   AF-K3UAR9-F1
#
_cell.length_a   1.000
_cell.length_b   1.000
_cell.length_c   1.000
_cell.angle_alpha   90.00
_cell.angle_beta   90.00
_cell.angle_gamma   90.00
#
_symmetry.space_group_name_H-M   'P 1'
#
loop_
_entity.id
_entity.type
_entity.pdbx_description
1 polymer ?
#
loop_
_entity_poly.entity_id
_entity_poly.type
_entity_poly.pdbx_seq_one_letter_code
_entity_poly.pdbx_strand_id
1 'polypeptide(L)'
;MSNNEENHDSSEIIPGHKRPHVSAYMQMPEFTVGDSVYYLRSDGSRDGPFLVATPPVGRKCALCYSDGRPFQNNAMISVDELEAN
;
A
#
# COMPACT_ATOMS: atom_id res chain seq x y z
N MET A 1 -31.21 1.96 61.97
CA MET A 1 -30.24 2.86 61.32
C MET A 1 -29.51 2.03 60.28
N SER A 2 -29.88 2.13 59.00
CA SER A 2 -29.25 1.40 57.90
C SER A 2 -28.50 2.42 57.07
N ASN A 3 -27.17 2.43 57.15
CA ASN A 3 -26.34 3.34 56.37
C ASN A 3 -25.83 2.55 55.16
N ASN A 4 -26.49 2.75 54.02
CA ASN A 4 -25.95 2.39 52.72
C ASN A 4 -25.12 3.57 52.25
N GLU A 5 -23.80 3.45 52.25
CA GLU A 5 -22.94 4.43 51.59
C GLU A 5 -22.39 3.85 50.28
N GLU A 6 -22.68 4.61 49.24
CA GLU A 6 -22.54 4.38 47.81
C GLU A 6 -21.08 4.18 47.42
N ASN A 7 -20.82 3.10 46.66
CA ASN A 7 -19.52 2.84 46.05
C ASN A 7 -19.38 3.77 44.83
N HIS A 8 -18.73 4.93 45.02
CA HIS A 8 -18.37 5.82 43.92
C HIS A 8 -17.20 5.22 43.10
N ASP A 9 -17.56 4.35 42.15
CA ASP A 9 -16.71 3.93 41.05
C ASP A 9 -16.32 5.17 40.23
N SER A 10 -15.16 5.71 40.57
CA SER A 10 -14.61 6.91 39.93
C SER A 10 -13.96 6.45 38.63
N SER A 11 -14.75 6.36 37.56
CA SER A 11 -14.21 6.15 36.22
C SER A 11 -13.39 7.37 35.81
N GLU A 12 -12.08 7.33 36.06
CA GLU A 12 -11.13 8.32 35.53
C GLU A 12 -11.24 8.31 34.00
N ILE A 13 -11.77 9.40 33.45
CA ILE A 13 -11.75 9.65 32.01
C ILE A 13 -10.31 9.95 31.64
N ILE A 14 -9.60 8.94 31.15
CA ILE A 14 -8.25 9.09 30.59
C ILE A 14 -8.38 10.03 29.39
N PRO A 15 -7.66 11.18 29.35
CA PRO A 15 -7.73 12.10 28.23
C PRO A 15 -7.34 11.35 26.95
N GLY A 16 -8.29 11.33 26.01
CA GLY A 16 -8.22 10.55 24.78
C GLY A 16 -6.87 10.71 24.11
N HIS A 17 -6.18 9.59 23.95
CA HIS A 17 -4.91 9.54 23.24
C HIS A 17 -5.09 10.20 21.87
N LYS A 18 -4.18 11.12 21.50
CA LYS A 18 -4.20 11.80 20.20
C LYS A 18 -4.36 10.73 19.12
N ARG A 19 -5.48 10.79 18.39
CA ARG A 19 -5.69 9.91 17.22
C ARG A 19 -4.48 10.09 16.30
N PRO A 20 -3.87 9.00 15.81
CA PRO A 20 -2.77 9.08 14.86
C PRO A 20 -3.17 10.01 13.73
N HIS A 21 -2.35 11.01 13.45
CA HIS A 21 -2.61 11.95 12.39
C HIS A 21 -2.49 11.19 11.06
N VAL A 22 -3.62 10.94 10.41
CA VAL A 22 -3.63 10.42 9.04
C VAL A 22 -3.23 11.59 8.15
N SER A 23 -1.97 11.60 7.71
CA SER A 23 -1.54 12.47 6.63
C SER A 23 -2.41 12.19 5.41
N ALA A 24 -2.90 13.25 4.75
CA ALA A 24 -3.56 13.11 3.46
C ALA A 24 -2.68 12.24 2.53
N TYR A 25 -3.30 11.31 1.79
CA TYR A 25 -2.65 10.53 0.73
C TYR A 25 -2.13 11.52 -0.32
N MET A 26 -0.91 12.05 -0.13
CA MET A 26 -0.40 13.13 -0.98
C MET A 26 0.02 12.65 -2.37
N GLN A 27 0.17 11.35 -2.59
CA GLN A 27 0.48 10.78 -3.90
C GLN A 27 -0.33 9.49 -4.06
N MET A 28 -1.40 9.57 -4.85
CA MET A 28 -2.03 8.37 -5.37
C MET A 28 -0.98 7.66 -6.24
N PRO A 29 -0.68 6.38 -6.00
CA PRO A 29 0.26 5.65 -6.83
C PRO A 29 -0.22 5.65 -8.27
N GLU A 30 0.71 5.87 -9.21
CA GLU A 30 0.42 5.86 -10.66
C GLU A 30 -0.12 4.51 -11.13
N PHE A 31 0.30 3.43 -10.47
CA PHE A 31 -0.15 2.07 -10.71
C PHE A 31 -0.63 1.43 -9.41
N THR A 32 -1.61 0.54 -9.53
CA THR A 32 -2.17 -0.24 -8.43
C THR A 32 -1.90 -1.73 -8.63
N VAL A 33 -1.98 -2.51 -7.55
CA VAL A 33 -1.79 -3.97 -7.61
C VAL A 33 -2.86 -4.58 -8.52
N GLY A 34 -2.42 -5.36 -9.49
CA GLY A 34 -3.29 -5.98 -10.49
C GLY A 34 -3.42 -5.20 -11.79
N ASP A 35 -2.87 -3.99 -11.90
CA ASP A 35 -2.86 -3.26 -13.17
C ASP A 35 -2.00 -3.98 -14.20
N SER A 36 -2.50 -4.05 -15.43
CA SER A 36 -1.78 -4.59 -16.57
C SER A 36 -0.83 -3.54 -17.13
N VAL A 37 0.46 -3.86 -17.17
CA VAL A 37 1.52 -2.97 -17.61
C VAL A 37 2.47 -3.68 -18.58
N TYR A 38 3.10 -2.90 -19.45
CA TYR A 38 4.25 -3.31 -20.23
C TYR A 38 5.54 -2.81 -19.57
N TYR A 39 6.57 -3.63 -19.62
CA TYR A 39 7.91 -3.24 -19.20
C TYR A 39 8.66 -2.65 -20.39
N LEU A 40 9.08 -1.40 -20.28
CA LEU A 40 9.90 -0.70 -21.27
C LEU A 40 11.37 -1.03 -21.03
N ARG A 41 11.94 -1.82 -21.95
CA ARG A 41 13.37 -2.11 -21.94
C ARG A 41 14.17 -0.91 -22.45
N SER A 42 15.44 -0.83 -22.06
CA SER A 42 16.34 0.25 -22.49
C SER A 42 16.60 0.29 -24.01
N ASP A 43 16.29 -0.78 -24.73
CA ASP A 43 16.34 -0.85 -26.21
C ASP A 43 15.08 -0.27 -26.89
N GLY A 44 14.10 0.21 -26.10
CA GLY A 44 12.82 0.73 -26.57
C GLY A 44 11.80 -0.35 -26.90
N SER A 45 12.12 -1.63 -26.68
CA SER A 45 11.16 -2.71 -26.82
C SER A 45 10.24 -2.79 -25.60
N ARG A 46 8.99 -3.18 -25.85
CA ARG A 46 8.00 -3.45 -24.81
C ARG A 46 7.97 -4.95 -24.55
N ASP A 47 8.07 -5.31 -23.29
CA ASP A 47 7.93 -6.67 -22.82
C ASP A 47 6.63 -6.79 -22.01
N GLY A 48 5.94 -7.94 -22.08
CA GLY A 48 4.67 -8.16 -21.39
C GLY A 48 3.55 -8.68 -22.27
N PRO A 49 2.29 -8.67 -21.80
CA PRO A 49 1.79 -7.94 -20.62
C PRO A 49 2.15 -8.58 -19.27
N PHE A 50 2.41 -7.73 -18.27
CA PHE A 50 2.63 -8.10 -16.87
C PHE A 50 1.57 -7.48 -15.97
N LEU A 51 1.46 -7.98 -14.74
CA LEU A 51 0.61 -7.42 -13.69
C LEU A 51 1.47 -6.83 -12.58
N VAL A 52 1.03 -5.72 -12.01
CA VAL A 52 1.66 -5.13 -10.82
C VAL A 52 1.40 -6.06 -9.62
N ALA A 53 2.45 -6.66 -9.07
CA ALA A 53 2.34 -7.60 -7.96
C ALA A 53 2.31 -6.90 -6.59
N THR A 54 2.94 -5.73 -6.47
CA THR A 54 3.07 -4.99 -5.20
C THR A 54 2.73 -3.51 -5.39
N PRO A 55 2.17 -2.84 -4.37
CA PRO A 55 1.90 -1.40 -4.46
C PRO A 55 3.21 -0.63 -4.69
N PRO A 56 3.21 0.45 -5.48
CA PRO A 56 4.40 1.23 -5.71
C PRO A 56 4.88 1.90 -4.41
N VAL A 57 6.08 1.53 -3.96
CA VAL A 57 6.75 2.16 -2.82
C VAL A 57 7.98 2.89 -3.33
N GLY A 58 8.04 4.20 -3.15
CA GLY A 58 9.16 5.01 -3.64
C GLY A 58 9.35 4.92 -5.16
N ARG A 59 8.25 4.95 -5.93
CA ARG A 59 8.22 4.79 -7.40
C ARG A 59 8.74 3.45 -7.91
N LYS A 60 8.73 2.39 -7.09
CA LYS A 60 9.10 1.04 -7.52
C LYS A 60 8.05 0.01 -7.16
N CYS A 61 7.86 -0.98 -8.01
CA CYS A 61 7.00 -2.13 -7.77
C CYS A 61 7.60 -3.41 -8.35
N ALA A 62 7.18 -4.56 -7.81
CA ALA A 62 7.45 -5.85 -8.42
C ALA A 62 6.34 -6.18 -9.42
N LEU A 63 6.71 -6.89 -10.48
CA LEU A 63 5.79 -7.37 -11.50
C LEU A 63 5.62 -8.90 -11.38
N CYS A 64 4.46 -9.38 -11.84
CA CYS A 64 4.22 -10.79 -12.05
C CYS A 64 3.63 -11.04 -13.45
N TYR A 65 3.79 -12.26 -13.93
CA TYR A 65 3.10 -12.74 -15.11
C TYR A 65 1.62 -12.97 -14.79
N SER A 66 0.78 -13.08 -15.82
CA SER A 66 -0.65 -13.40 -15.67
C SER A 66 -0.93 -14.75 -15.00
N ASP A 67 0.04 -15.66 -14.99
CA ASP A 67 -0.02 -16.94 -14.28
C ASP A 67 0.44 -16.86 -12.80
N GLY A 68 0.75 -15.65 -12.32
CA GLY A 68 1.20 -15.39 -10.96
C GLY A 68 2.68 -15.66 -10.72
N ARG A 69 3.46 -16.04 -11.74
CA ARG A 69 4.92 -16.19 -11.58
C ARG A 69 5.59 -14.83 -11.39
N PRO A 70 6.63 -14.75 -10.56
CA PRO A 70 7.36 -13.51 -10.35
C PRO A 70 8.17 -13.14 -11.61
N PHE A 71 8.09 -11.88 -12.03
CA PHE A 71 8.99 -11.34 -13.07
C PHE A 71 10.34 -11.00 -12.44
N GLN A 72 11.44 -11.38 -13.12
CA GLN A 72 12.82 -11.13 -12.67
C GLN A 72 13.08 -11.43 -11.17
N ASN A 73 12.52 -12.52 -10.65
CA ASN A 73 12.66 -12.91 -9.23
C ASN A 73 12.22 -11.81 -8.23
N ASN A 74 11.09 -11.14 -8.50
CA ASN A 74 10.57 -10.02 -7.71
C ASN A 74 11.53 -8.81 -7.65
N ALA A 75 12.26 -8.55 -8.73
CA ALA A 75 13.01 -7.31 -8.86
C ALA A 75 12.06 -6.10 -8.71
N MET A 76 12.52 -5.09 -7.97
CA MET A 76 11.83 -3.82 -7.86
C MET A 76 12.10 -2.99 -9.12
N ILE A 77 11.13 -2.95 -10.02
CA ILE A 77 11.14 -2.19 -11.27
C ILE A 77 10.68 -0.76 -10.98
N SER A 78 11.28 0.24 -11.65
CA SER A 78 10.80 1.62 -11.55
C SER A 78 9.48 1.78 -12.31
N VAL A 79 8.53 2.53 -11.75
CA VAL A 79 7.29 2.88 -12.47
C VAL A 79 7.56 3.67 -13.76
N ASP A 80 8.71 4.34 -13.86
CA ASP A 80 9.13 5.07 -15.08
C ASP A 80 9.50 4.12 -16.23
N GLU A 81 9.80 2.86 -15.91
CA GLU A 81 10.07 1.80 -16.89
C GLU A 81 8.79 1.01 -17.20
N LEU A 82 7.62 1.47 -16.74
CA LEU A 82 6.33 0.85 -16.97
C LEU A 82 5.45 1.71 -17.87
N GLU A 83 4.67 1.05 -18.70
CA GLU A 83 3.64 1.68 -19.51
C GLU A 83 2.30 0.99 -19.24
N ALA A 84 1.24 1.77 -19.04
CA ALA A 84 -0.10 1.24 -18.92
C ALA A 84 -0.54 0.55 -20.23
N ASN A 85 -1.17 -0.63 -20.13
CA ASN A 85 -1.77 -1.35 -21.26
C ASN A 85 -3.11 -0.74 -21.68
#